data_AF-A0A349DIZ4-F1
#
_entry.id   AF-A0A349DIZ4-F1
#
_cell.length_a   1.000
_cell.length_b   1.000
_cell.length_c   1.000
_cell.angle_alpha   90.00
_cell.angle_beta   90.00
_cell.angle_gamma   90.00
#
_symmetry.space_group_name_H-M   'P 1'
#
loop_
_entity.id
_entity.type
_entity.pdbx_description
1 polymer ?
#
loop_
_entity_poly.entity_id
_entity_poly.type
_entity_poly.pdbx_seq_one_letter_code
_entity_poly.pdbx_strand_id
1 'polypeptide(L)'
;SVSAMDVNDRFASFSNFGSGVDYCAPGVDVWSTWPGGQYNRISGTSMAAPHVAGLMLLRGSTSLNTNGRVIGDPDGNADPIAVR
;
A
#
# COMPACT_ATOMS: atom_id res chain seq x y z
N SER A 1 -4.38 -2.11 9.17
CA SER A 1 -3.42 -1.02 8.86
C SER A 1 -2.69 -1.38 7.56
N VAL A 2 -2.08 -0.40 6.91
CA VAL A 2 -1.50 -0.58 5.56
C VAL A 2 -0.11 0.06 5.49
N SER A 3 0.91 -0.72 5.13
CA SER A 3 2.25 -0.22 4.80
C SER A 3 2.38 0.16 3.33
N ALA A 4 3.41 0.94 2.99
CA ALA A 4 3.64 1.46 1.64
C ALA A 4 4.83 0.79 0.97
N MET A 5 4.72 0.54 -0.32
CA MET A 5 5.80 0.09 -1.19
C MET A 5 5.90 0.91 -2.48
N ASP A 6 7.04 0.78 -3.16
CA ASP A 6 7.27 1.31 -4.50
C ASP A 6 6.83 0.35 -5.62
N VAL A 7 7.04 0.76 -6.86
CA VAL A 7 6.62 0.01 -8.08
C VAL A 7 7.39 -1.30 -8.27
N ASN A 8 8.52 -1.47 -7.58
CA ASN A 8 9.38 -2.65 -7.63
C ASN A 8 9.15 -3.57 -6.42
N ASP A 9 7.98 -3.46 -5.78
CA ASP A 9 7.61 -4.15 -4.54
C ASP A 9 8.57 -3.89 -3.37
N ARG A 10 9.33 -2.78 -3.37
CA ARG A 10 10.26 -2.46 -2.27
C ARG A 10 9.57 -1.63 -1.21
N PHE A 11 9.83 -1.97 0.05
CA PHE A 11 9.29 -1.27 1.21
C PHE A 11 9.68 0.22 1.18
N ALA A 12 8.71 1.09 1.38
CA ALA A 12 8.95 2.53 1.37
C ALA A 12 9.69 2.94 2.64
N SER A 13 10.79 3.68 2.51
CA SER A 13 11.66 4.04 3.64
C SER A 13 10.98 4.87 4.75
N PHE A 14 9.84 5.48 4.45
CA PHE A 14 9.03 6.26 5.40
C PHE A 14 7.88 5.45 6.02
N SER A 15 7.61 4.24 5.55
CA SER A 15 6.46 3.46 6.02
C SER A 15 6.70 2.93 7.44
N ASN A 16 5.63 2.89 8.23
CA ASN A 16 5.65 2.11 9.47
C ASN A 16 5.62 0.61 9.14
N PHE A 17 6.20 -0.17 10.04
CA PHE A 17 6.35 -1.63 10.00
C PHE A 17 6.00 -2.23 11.37
N GLY A 18 5.92 -3.56 11.47
CA GLY A 18 5.64 -4.29 12.69
C GLY A 18 4.42 -5.21 12.58
N SER A 19 4.26 -6.10 13.55
CA SER A 19 3.19 -7.12 13.59
C SER A 19 1.76 -6.60 13.55
N GLY A 20 1.56 -5.29 13.74
CA GLY A 20 0.26 -4.63 13.61
C GLY A 20 -0.10 -4.24 12.18
N VAL A 21 0.74 -4.53 11.17
CA VAL A 21 0.47 -4.29 9.75
C VAL A 21 -0.25 -5.48 9.11
N ASP A 22 -1.40 -5.22 8.46
CA ASP A 22 -2.21 -6.28 7.84
C ASP A 22 -1.83 -6.53 6.37
N TYR A 23 -1.52 -5.46 5.63
CA TYR A 23 -1.23 -5.50 4.19
C TYR A 23 -0.23 -4.43 3.77
N CYS A 24 0.48 -4.68 2.67
CA CYS A 24 1.27 -3.69 1.94
C CYS A 24 0.58 -3.31 0.63
N ALA A 25 0.69 -2.04 0.22
CA ALA A 25 0.15 -1.54 -1.05
C ALA A 25 0.99 -0.39 -1.63
N PRO A 26 0.83 -0.05 -2.93
CA PRO A 26 1.57 1.04 -3.56
C PRO A 26 1.35 2.38 -2.84
N GLY A 27 2.44 2.99 -2.38
CA GLY A 27 2.40 4.26 -1.66
C GLY A 27 3.53 5.22 -2.02
N VAL A 28 4.44 4.85 -2.93
CA VAL A 28 5.51 5.72 -3.46
C VAL A 28 5.13 6.20 -4.86
N ASP A 29 5.29 7.50 -5.12
CA ASP A 29 5.04 8.16 -6.41
C ASP A 29 3.66 7.87 -7.01
N VAL A 30 2.64 7.80 -6.15
CA VAL A 30 1.27 7.50 -6.55
C VAL A 30 0.66 8.72 -7.23
N TRP A 31 0.25 8.55 -8.49
CA TRP A 31 -0.46 9.55 -9.27
C TRP A 31 -1.94 9.57 -8.93
N SER A 32 -2.47 10.70 -8.45
CA SER A 32 -3.89 10.84 -8.13
C SER A 32 -4.40 12.26 -8.39
N THR A 33 -5.72 12.42 -8.30
CA THR A 33 -6.41 13.70 -8.47
C THR A 33 -5.98 14.71 -7.41
N TRP A 34 -5.93 15.97 -7.80
CA TRP A 34 -5.54 17.09 -6.94
C TRP A 34 -6.51 18.26 -7.11
N PRO A 35 -6.67 19.14 -6.09
CA PRO A 35 -7.52 20.32 -6.20
C PRO A 35 -7.23 21.17 -7.46
N GLY A 36 -8.27 21.83 -7.97
CA GLY A 36 -8.16 22.64 -9.20
C GLY A 36 -8.21 21.84 -10.51
N GLY A 37 -8.73 20.60 -10.47
CA GLY A 37 -8.80 19.73 -11.66
C GLY A 37 -7.43 19.22 -12.12
N GLN A 38 -6.47 19.20 -11.20
CA GLN A 38 -5.10 18.78 -11.46
C GLN A 38 -4.87 17.33 -11.05
N TYR A 39 -3.64 16.88 -11.28
CA TYR A 39 -3.13 15.62 -10.78
C TYR A 39 -1.75 15.86 -10.16
N ASN A 40 -1.40 15.03 -9.18
CA ASN A 40 -0.11 15.13 -8.52
C ASN A 40 0.44 13.74 -8.17
N ARG A 41 1.78 13.60 -8.13
CA ARG A 41 2.46 12.42 -7.60
C ARG A 41 2.92 12.72 -6.19
N ILE A 42 2.41 11.95 -5.24
CA ILE A 42 2.84 12.07 -3.85
C ILE A 42 3.07 10.68 -3.25
N SER A 43 3.81 10.67 -2.15
CA SER A 43 4.23 9.44 -1.47
C SER A 43 3.73 9.47 -0.03
N GLY A 44 3.23 8.33 0.45
CA GLY A 44 2.77 8.15 1.83
C GLY A 44 1.97 6.86 2.01
N THR A 45 1.88 6.38 3.25
CA THR A 45 0.93 5.32 3.61
C THR A 45 -0.52 5.77 3.41
N SER A 46 -0.78 7.08 3.46
CA SER A 46 -2.05 7.69 3.02
C SER A 46 -2.39 7.44 1.55
N MET A 47 -1.41 7.15 0.69
CA MET A 47 -1.62 6.77 -0.71
C MET A 47 -1.77 5.25 -0.87
N ALA A 48 -1.17 4.46 0.03
CA ALA A 48 -1.38 3.01 0.08
C ALA A 48 -2.77 2.62 0.59
N ALA A 49 -3.27 3.30 1.62
CA ALA A 49 -4.59 3.04 2.22
C ALA A 49 -5.77 3.02 1.22
N PRO A 50 -5.95 4.00 0.31
CA PRO A 50 -7.06 3.99 -0.65
C PRO A 50 -6.97 2.86 -1.68
N HIS A 51 -5.76 2.34 -1.99
CA HIS A 51 -5.64 1.14 -2.84
C HIS A 51 -6.29 -0.07 -2.16
N VAL A 52 -5.96 -0.33 -0.89
CA VAL A 52 -6.54 -1.44 -0.11
C VAL A 52 -8.04 -1.26 0.08
N ALA A 53 -8.50 -0.05 0.39
CA ALA A 53 -9.92 0.25 0.52
C ALA A 53 -10.70 -0.02 -0.79
N GLY A 54 -10.13 0.38 -1.93
CA GLY A 54 -10.71 0.10 -3.26
C GLY A 54 -10.78 -1.39 -3.57
N LEU A 55 -9.72 -2.15 -3.24
CA LEU A 55 -9.72 -3.62 -3.39
C LEU A 55 -10.79 -4.29 -2.53
N MET A 56 -10.96 -3.86 -1.27
CA MET A 56 -11.98 -4.39 -0.36
C MET A 56 -13.39 -4.14 -0.88
N LEU A 57 -13.63 -2.92 -1.39
CA LEU A 57 -14.91 -2.55 -2.01
C LEU A 57 -15.18 -3.40 -3.25
N LEU A 58 -14.21 -3.55 -4.14
CA LEU A 58 -14.35 -4.33 -5.37
C LEU A 58 -14.62 -5.82 -5.08
N ARG A 59 -13.99 -6.35 -4.03
CA ARG A 59 -14.21 -7.73 -3.58
C ARG A 59 -15.55 -7.90 -2.84
N GLY A 60 -16.02 -6.86 -2.15
CA GLY A 60 -17.14 -6.96 -1.22
C GLY A 60 -16.78 -7.69 0.08
N SER A 61 -15.51 -7.65 0.51
CA SER A 61 -15.03 -8.29 1.74
C SER A 61 -13.87 -7.52 2.36
N THR A 62 -13.75 -7.62 3.69
CA THR A 62 -12.63 -7.05 4.46
C THR A 62 -11.38 -7.94 4.45
N SER A 63 -11.45 -9.13 3.85
CA SER A 63 -10.30 -10.02 3.68
C SER A 63 -9.85 -10.05 2.23
N LEU A 64 -8.63 -9.60 1.95
CA LEU A 64 -8.05 -9.56 0.61
C LEU A 64 -7.20 -10.79 0.30
N ASN A 65 -7.06 -11.10 -0.98
CA ASN A 65 -6.06 -12.05 -1.45
C ASN A 65 -4.72 -11.32 -1.43
N THR A 66 -3.66 -12.11 -1.39
CA THR A 66 -2.30 -11.59 -1.40
C THR A 66 -1.50 -12.28 -2.47
N ASN A 67 -0.57 -11.54 -3.08
CA ASN A 67 0.35 -12.10 -4.07
C ASN A 67 1.76 -11.62 -3.78
N GLY A 68 2.57 -12.51 -3.23
CA GLY A 68 3.91 -12.17 -2.77
C GLY A 68 3.92 -11.34 -1.49
N ARG A 69 5.11 -10.86 -1.14
CA ARG A 69 5.39 -10.04 0.04
C ARG A 69 6.34 -8.93 -0.36
N VAL A 70 6.24 -7.80 0.32
CA VAL A 70 7.09 -6.65 0.08
C VAL A 70 8.56 -6.97 0.37
N ILE A 71 9.45 -6.47 -0.48
CA ILE A 71 10.90 -6.66 -0.38
C ILE A 71 11.49 -5.60 0.54
N GLY A 72 12.33 -6.01 1.49
CA GLY A 72 13.09 -5.08 2.34
C GLY A 72 12.29 -4.50 3.51
N ASP A 73 11.25 -5.19 3.97
CA ASP A 73 10.56 -4.88 5.22
C ASP A 73 11.54 -4.94 6.42
N PRO A 74 11.67 -3.88 7.22
CA PRO A 74 12.65 -3.80 8.31
C PRO A 74 12.43 -4.79 9.46
N ASP A 75 11.21 -5.30 9.67
CA ASP A 75 10.89 -6.08 10.87
C ASP A 75 11.15 -7.59 10.74
N GLY A 76 11.59 -8.05 9.56
CA GLY A 76 11.89 -9.45 9.25
C GLY A 76 10.65 -10.32 8.98
N ASN A 77 9.44 -9.78 9.06
CA ASN A 77 8.20 -10.44 8.69
C ASN A 77 7.48 -9.64 7.59
N ALA A 78 8.00 -9.75 6.37
CA ALA A 78 7.53 -9.00 5.22
C ALA A 78 6.01 -8.99 5.04
N ASP A 79 5.42 -7.80 5.03
CA ASP A 79 3.99 -7.58 4.84
C ASP A 79 3.48 -8.18 3.51
N PRO A 80 2.28 -8.80 3.50
CA PRO A 80 1.72 -9.37 2.28
C PRO A 80 1.13 -8.29 1.36
N ILE A 81 1.40 -8.41 0.06
CA ILE A 81 0.93 -7.43 -0.94
C ILE A 81 -0.54 -7.70 -1.27
N ALA A 82 -1.41 -6.71 -1.03
CA ALA A 82 -2.85 -6.83 -1.25
C ALA A 82 -3.22 -6.85 -2.75
N VAL A 83 -4.05 -7.81 -3.15
CA VAL A 83 -4.60 -7.93 -4.52
C VAL A 83 -6.09 -8.29 -4.50
N ARG A 84 -6.77 -8.08 -5.63
CA ARG A 84 -8.21 -8.36 -5.80
C ARG A 84 -8.54 -9.84 -5.78
#